data_AF-A0A967SDK0-F1
#
_entry.id   AF-A0A967SDK0-F1
#
_cell.length_a   1.000
_cell.length_b   1.000
_cell.length_c   1.000
_cell.angle_alpha   90.00
_cell.angle_beta   90.00
_cell.angle_gamma   90.00
#
_symmetry.space_group_name_H-M   'P 1'
#
loop_
_entity.id
_entity.type
_entity.pdbx_description
1 polymer ?
#
loop_
_entity_poly.entity_id
_entity_poly.type
_entity_poly.pdbx_seq_one_letter_code
_entity_poly.pdbx_strand_id
1 'polypeptide(L)'
;MKGDFTRNTYRPRRHYWGVLRQQGRVDLDADWNEQVRIAWGHQTRSTADLIGPAGGPQGEAGFELTVDGSGDVSIGAGRYYVAGIPCENETPGAFEDQPHADPTEALPTAQGLHLAYLDVWDRHVAAHADPAIRETALGGPDTATRAATAWQVRTALLDAAPDGLAAAL
;
A
#
# COMPACT_ATOMS: atom_id res chain seq x y z
N MET A 1 -8.59 10.40 0.15
CA MET A 1 -9.80 9.65 -0.27
C MET A 1 -10.71 10.62 -1.01
N LYS A 2 -11.13 10.33 -2.24
CA LYS A 2 -11.92 11.25 -3.07
C LYS A 2 -13.31 10.67 -3.29
N GLY A 3 -14.23 10.91 -2.37
CA GLY A 3 -15.60 10.41 -2.49
C GLY A 3 -16.56 11.25 -1.67
N ASP A 4 -17.86 11.12 -1.95
CA ASP A 4 -18.90 11.75 -1.16
C ASP A 4 -19.19 10.85 0.07
N PHE A 5 -18.61 11.23 1.21
CA PHE A 5 -18.77 10.52 2.48
C PHE A 5 -19.40 11.47 3.49
N THR A 6 -20.40 10.99 4.23
CA THR A 6 -21.13 11.85 5.19
C THR A 6 -20.18 12.50 6.19
N ARG A 7 -19.22 11.72 6.71
CA ARG A 7 -18.11 12.18 7.58
C ARG A 7 -17.08 11.08 7.81
N ASN A 8 -15.87 11.46 8.19
CA ASN A 8 -14.83 10.55 8.69
C ASN A 8 -14.68 10.66 10.21
N THR A 9 -15.22 9.69 10.94
CA THR A 9 -15.22 9.62 12.41
C THR A 9 -14.05 8.84 12.99
N TYR A 10 -13.31 8.07 12.18
CA TYR A 10 -12.20 7.26 12.66
C TYR A 10 -11.10 8.12 13.29
N ARG A 11 -10.75 7.81 14.55
CA ARG A 11 -9.67 8.47 15.28
C ARG A 11 -8.82 7.40 16.00
N PRO A 12 -7.59 7.11 15.52
CA PRO A 12 -6.73 6.06 16.10
C PRO A 12 -6.49 6.21 17.61
N ARG A 13 -6.42 7.45 18.10
CA ARG A 13 -6.16 7.78 19.52
C ARG A 13 -7.36 7.59 20.45
N ARG A 14 -8.53 7.23 19.92
CA ARG A 14 -9.71 6.91 20.75
C ARG A 14 -9.77 5.45 21.16
N HIS A 15 -8.91 4.60 20.62
CA HIS A 15 -8.77 3.19 21.00
C HIS A 15 -10.09 2.38 20.90
N TYR A 16 -10.97 2.76 19.97
CA TYR A 16 -12.16 1.96 19.68
C TYR A 16 -11.75 0.66 18.99
N TRP A 17 -12.40 -0.44 19.38
CA TRP A 17 -12.19 -1.77 18.81
C TRP A 17 -13.23 -2.13 17.75
N GLY A 18 -14.37 -1.42 17.70
CA GLY A 18 -15.40 -1.61 16.69
C GLY A 18 -16.56 -0.63 16.82
N VAL A 19 -17.50 -0.72 15.89
CA VAL A 19 -18.75 0.03 15.83
C VAL A 19 -19.92 -0.92 16.14
N LEU A 20 -20.76 -0.55 17.11
CA LEU A 20 -21.89 -1.37 17.55
C LEU A 20 -23.22 -0.79 17.06
N ARG A 21 -23.98 -1.60 16.32
CA ARG A 21 -25.33 -1.23 15.87
C ARG A 21 -26.30 -1.23 17.04
N GLN A 22 -27.16 -0.22 17.08
CA GLN A 22 -28.23 -0.11 18.05
C GLN A 22 -29.57 -0.51 17.41
N GLN A 23 -30.38 -1.25 18.15
CA GLN A 23 -31.71 -1.65 17.68
C GLN A 23 -32.56 -0.42 17.31
N GLY A 24 -33.17 -0.47 16.12
CA GLY A 24 -34.07 0.57 15.63
C GLY A 24 -33.40 1.88 15.21
N ARG A 25 -32.06 1.90 15.04
CA ARG A 25 -31.33 3.05 14.49
C ARG A 25 -30.97 2.83 13.01
N VAL A 26 -30.84 3.94 12.29
CA VAL A 26 -30.43 3.97 10.88
C VAL A 26 -28.91 3.86 10.84
N ASP A 27 -28.37 2.98 9.99
CA ASP A 27 -26.93 2.93 9.72
C ASP A 27 -26.54 3.99 8.70
N LEU A 28 -25.40 4.63 8.93
CA LEU A 28 -24.79 5.54 7.96
C LEU A 28 -23.55 4.90 7.33
N ASP A 29 -23.15 5.40 6.15
CA ASP A 29 -21.88 5.03 5.52
C ASP A 29 -20.69 5.27 6.46
N ALA A 30 -20.76 6.32 7.29
CA ALA A 30 -19.75 6.67 8.27
C ALA A 30 -19.50 5.53 9.29
N ASP A 31 -20.55 4.83 9.71
CA ASP A 31 -20.46 3.73 10.69
C ASP A 31 -19.71 2.53 10.08
N TRP A 32 -20.03 2.19 8.83
CA TRP A 32 -19.34 1.17 8.06
C TRP A 32 -17.87 1.53 7.80
N ASN A 33 -17.63 2.76 7.32
CA ASN A 33 -16.30 3.24 6.99
C ASN A 33 -15.39 3.32 8.23
N GLU A 34 -15.93 3.71 9.39
CA GLU A 34 -15.20 3.70 10.65
C GLU A 34 -14.84 2.26 11.07
N GLN A 35 -15.78 1.32 10.98
CA GLN A 35 -15.51 -0.10 11.27
C GLN A 35 -14.38 -0.66 10.38
N VAL A 36 -14.38 -0.37 9.08
CA VAL A 36 -13.32 -0.80 8.15
C VAL A 36 -11.96 -0.21 8.55
N ARG A 37 -11.90 1.10 8.88
CA ARG A 37 -10.64 1.75 9.28
C ARG A 37 -10.14 1.28 10.64
N ILE A 38 -11.03 0.95 11.58
CA ILE A 38 -10.68 0.33 12.86
C ILE A 38 -10.03 -1.04 12.62
N ALA A 39 -10.67 -1.91 11.84
CA ALA A 39 -10.16 -3.24 11.54
C ALA A 39 -8.80 -3.19 10.83
N TRP A 40 -8.68 -2.35 9.79
CA TRP A 40 -7.40 -2.14 9.08
C TRP A 40 -6.30 -1.60 10.01
N GLY A 41 -6.62 -0.62 10.85
CA GLY A 41 -5.65 -0.04 11.78
C GLY A 41 -5.17 -1.03 12.85
N HIS A 42 -6.04 -1.92 13.33
CA HIS A 42 -5.65 -3.00 14.23
C HIS A 42 -4.77 -4.04 13.53
N GLN A 43 -5.14 -4.44 12.31
CA GLN A 43 -4.36 -5.40 11.53
C GLN A 43 -2.95 -4.87 11.26
N THR A 44 -2.83 -3.69 10.66
CA THR A 44 -1.54 -3.10 10.29
C THR A 44 -0.66 -2.83 11.51
N ARG A 45 -1.23 -2.33 12.62
CA ARG A 45 -0.49 -2.15 13.87
C ARG A 45 0.01 -3.48 14.42
N SER A 46 -0.85 -4.48 14.51
CA SER A 46 -0.46 -5.80 15.03
C SER A 46 0.63 -6.44 14.17
N THR A 47 0.53 -6.30 12.85
CA THR A 47 1.56 -6.77 11.92
C THR A 47 2.89 -6.02 12.13
N ALA A 48 2.86 -4.70 12.29
CA ALA A 48 4.07 -3.91 12.57
C ALA A 48 4.71 -4.27 13.92
N ASP A 49 3.90 -4.50 14.96
CA ASP A 49 4.39 -4.88 16.29
C ASP A 49 5.04 -6.27 16.29
N LEU A 50 4.59 -7.18 15.41
CA LEU A 50 5.10 -8.56 15.31
C LEU A 50 6.30 -8.71 14.37
N ILE A 51 6.29 -8.02 13.22
CA ILE A 51 7.32 -8.12 12.18
C ILE A 51 8.42 -7.08 12.39
N GLY A 52 8.08 -5.91 12.92
CA GLY A 52 8.94 -4.75 12.99
C GLY A 52 8.63 -3.71 11.91
N PRO A 53 9.57 -2.78 11.64
CA PRO A 53 9.34 -1.67 10.71
C PRO A 53 9.12 -2.12 9.27
N ALA A 54 9.75 -3.22 8.86
CA ALA A 54 9.58 -3.85 7.55
C ALA A 54 9.91 -5.35 7.62
N GLY A 55 9.36 -6.14 6.70
CA GLY A 55 9.74 -7.55 6.54
C GLY A 55 8.85 -8.32 5.55
N GLY A 56 9.30 -9.51 5.17
CA GLY A 56 8.58 -10.40 4.26
C GLY A 56 8.42 -11.82 4.82
N PRO A 57 7.46 -12.61 4.31
CA PRO A 57 7.36 -14.02 4.66
C PRO A 57 8.60 -14.79 4.18
N GLN A 58 9.08 -15.74 4.99
CA GLN A 58 10.23 -16.55 4.62
C GLN A 58 9.95 -17.37 3.36
N GLY A 59 10.81 -17.25 2.34
CA GLY A 59 10.70 -17.97 1.06
C GLY A 59 9.73 -17.35 0.05
N GLU A 60 8.94 -16.35 0.46
CA GLU A 60 8.01 -15.60 -0.41
C GLU A 60 8.18 -14.08 -0.25
N ALA A 61 9.30 -13.64 0.32
CA ALA A 61 9.64 -12.22 0.44
C ALA A 61 9.78 -11.66 -0.97
N GLY A 62 8.91 -10.71 -1.32
CA GLY A 62 8.92 -10.07 -2.63
C GLY A 62 9.89 -8.90 -2.71
N PHE A 63 9.88 -8.24 -3.87
CA PHE A 63 10.59 -6.98 -4.13
C PHE A 63 12.12 -7.06 -4.09
N GLU A 64 12.69 -8.26 -4.21
CA GLU A 64 14.12 -8.42 -4.43
C GLU A 64 14.54 -7.69 -5.71
N LEU A 65 15.58 -6.87 -5.62
CA LEU A 65 16.15 -6.17 -6.76
C LEU A 65 17.31 -6.98 -7.33
N THR A 66 17.18 -7.36 -8.59
CA THR A 66 18.26 -8.03 -9.33
C THR A 66 18.69 -7.15 -10.49
N VAL A 67 20.01 -7.08 -10.70
CA VAL A 67 20.64 -6.32 -11.79
C VAL A 67 21.31 -7.31 -12.72
N ASP A 68 21.01 -7.23 -14.00
CA ASP A 68 21.62 -8.09 -15.00
C ASP A 68 22.95 -7.52 -15.56
N GLY A 69 23.55 -8.22 -16.52
CA GLY A 69 24.81 -7.80 -17.15
C GLY A 69 24.68 -6.57 -18.07
N SER A 70 23.47 -6.20 -18.48
CA SER A 70 23.17 -4.97 -19.24
C SER A 70 22.96 -3.76 -18.33
N GLY A 71 22.74 -3.99 -17.03
CA GLY A 71 22.39 -2.95 -16.06
C GLY A 71 20.88 -2.74 -15.91
N ASP A 72 20.06 -3.63 -16.48
CA ASP A 72 18.62 -3.60 -16.31
C ASP A 72 18.27 -4.13 -14.91
N VAL A 73 17.34 -3.44 -14.23
CA VAL A 73 16.91 -3.79 -12.88
C VAL A 73 15.54 -4.44 -12.93
N SER A 74 15.40 -5.61 -12.30
CA SER A 74 14.12 -6.29 -12.15
C SER A 74 13.74 -6.47 -10.68
N ILE A 75 12.43 -6.47 -10.44
CA ILE A 75 11.79 -6.55 -9.13
C ILE A 75 11.13 -7.92 -9.00
N GLY A 76 11.50 -8.67 -7.97
CA GLY A 76 10.95 -9.99 -7.67
C GLY A 76 9.47 -9.97 -7.25
N ALA A 77 8.75 -11.03 -7.59
CA ALA A 77 7.39 -11.28 -7.08
C ALA A 77 7.42 -11.72 -5.61
N GLY A 78 6.33 -11.49 -4.90
CA GLY A 78 6.13 -11.96 -3.53
C GLY A 78 5.37 -10.94 -2.69
N ARG A 79 5.47 -11.11 -1.36
CA ARG A 79 4.81 -10.25 -0.38
C ARG A 79 5.83 -9.53 0.48
N TYR A 80 5.47 -8.35 0.92
CA TYR A 80 6.28 -7.57 1.83
C TYR A 80 5.40 -6.66 2.70
N TYR A 81 5.89 -6.29 3.86
CA TYR A 81 5.17 -5.46 4.81
C TYR A 81 6.00 -4.23 5.13
N VAL A 82 5.41 -3.03 5.00
CA VAL A 82 6.04 -1.76 5.36
C VAL A 82 5.20 -1.08 6.42
N ALA A 83 5.75 -0.88 7.62
CA ALA A 83 5.00 -0.41 8.79
C ALA A 83 3.70 -1.23 9.04
N GLY A 84 3.78 -2.53 8.75
CA GLY A 84 2.66 -3.48 8.84
C GLY A 84 1.61 -3.39 7.72
N ILE A 85 1.79 -2.50 6.74
CA ILE A 85 0.94 -2.43 5.54
C ILE A 85 1.39 -3.53 4.56
N PRO A 86 0.48 -4.43 4.13
CA PRO A 86 0.82 -5.46 3.16
C PRO A 86 0.96 -4.89 1.74
N CYS A 87 2.05 -5.28 1.07
CA CYS A 87 2.35 -5.03 -0.34
C CYS A 87 2.52 -6.37 -1.04
N GLU A 88 1.88 -6.52 -2.20
CA GLU A 88 1.94 -7.73 -3.00
C GLU A 88 2.39 -7.39 -4.42
N ASN A 89 3.40 -8.12 -4.90
CA ASN A 89 3.82 -8.12 -6.29
C ASN A 89 3.57 -9.51 -6.87
N GLU A 90 2.57 -9.66 -7.72
CA GLU A 90 2.15 -10.98 -8.22
C GLU A 90 3.14 -11.57 -9.24
N THR A 91 3.81 -10.71 -10.02
CA THR A 91 4.68 -11.13 -11.13
C THR A 91 5.99 -10.36 -11.09
N PRO A 92 7.14 -11.02 -11.33
CA PRO A 92 8.39 -10.30 -11.47
C PRO A 92 8.32 -9.39 -12.70
N GLY A 93 8.94 -8.21 -12.61
CA GLY A 93 8.84 -7.19 -13.67
C GLY A 93 10.05 -6.26 -13.68
N ALA A 94 10.22 -5.52 -14.77
CA ALA A 94 11.26 -4.50 -14.86
C ALA A 94 10.96 -3.34 -13.90
N PHE A 95 12.00 -2.65 -13.45
CA PHE A 95 11.87 -1.46 -12.61
C PHE A 95 11.03 -0.36 -13.28
N GLU A 96 11.06 -0.24 -14.61
CA GLU A 96 10.27 0.77 -15.32
C GLU A 96 8.80 0.38 -15.52
N ASP A 97 8.48 -0.92 -15.43
CA ASP A 97 7.13 -1.46 -15.65
C ASP A 97 6.32 -1.59 -14.35
N GLN A 98 6.70 -0.84 -13.31
CA GLN A 98 6.05 -0.92 -12.01
C GLN A 98 4.60 -0.42 -12.05
N PRO A 99 3.70 -1.00 -11.22
CA PRO A 99 2.36 -0.48 -11.07
C PRO A 99 2.39 0.98 -10.61
N HIS A 100 1.55 1.81 -11.23
CA HIS A 100 1.41 3.23 -10.89
C HIS A 100 2.67 4.08 -11.09
N ALA A 101 3.72 3.54 -11.72
CA ALA A 101 4.98 4.22 -12.07
C ALA A 101 4.72 5.66 -12.54
N ASP A 102 5.40 6.63 -11.94
CA ASP A 102 5.51 7.93 -12.57
C ASP A 102 6.48 7.76 -13.76
N PRO A 103 6.09 8.11 -15.01
CA PRO A 103 6.98 7.98 -16.16
C PRO A 103 8.29 8.77 -16.06
N THR A 104 8.38 9.70 -15.09
CA THR A 104 9.60 10.46 -14.80
C THR A 104 10.55 9.76 -13.84
N GLU A 105 10.11 8.69 -13.17
CA GLU A 105 10.95 7.84 -12.35
C GLU A 105 11.70 6.84 -13.23
N ALA A 106 12.99 7.10 -13.40
CA ALA A 106 13.92 6.21 -14.09
C ALA A 106 15.01 5.75 -13.12
N LEU A 107 15.72 4.69 -13.51
CA LEU A 107 16.92 4.30 -12.79
C LEU A 107 17.92 5.46 -12.77
N PRO A 108 18.60 5.68 -11.63
CA PRO A 108 19.51 6.79 -11.50
C PRO A 108 20.72 6.59 -12.42
N THR A 109 21.02 7.59 -13.25
CA THR A 109 22.20 7.59 -14.13
C THR A 109 23.43 8.23 -13.50
N ALA A 110 23.23 8.98 -12.40
CA ALA A 110 24.30 9.59 -11.65
C ALA A 110 25.11 8.52 -10.89
N GLN A 111 26.44 8.60 -10.98
CA GLN A 111 27.33 7.74 -10.20
C GLN A 111 27.19 8.06 -8.70
N GLY A 112 27.13 7.02 -7.88
CA GLY A 112 27.06 7.16 -6.43
C GLY A 112 26.42 5.94 -5.76
N LEU A 113 26.35 6.00 -4.43
CA LEU A 113 25.57 5.03 -3.65
C LEU A 113 24.11 5.45 -3.69
N HIS A 114 23.23 4.54 -4.11
CA HIS A 114 21.79 4.78 -4.13
C HIS A 114 21.09 3.88 -3.12
N LEU A 115 20.11 4.43 -2.41
CA LEU A 115 19.15 3.67 -1.62
C LEU A 115 17.96 3.32 -2.51
N ALA A 116 17.67 2.03 -2.65
CA ALA A 116 16.37 1.60 -3.13
C ALA A 116 15.45 1.37 -1.94
N TYR A 117 14.22 1.90 -2.02
CA TYR A 117 13.23 1.77 -0.96
C TYR A 117 11.84 1.54 -1.53
N LEU A 118 11.00 0.83 -0.77
CA LEU A 118 9.61 0.58 -1.13
C LEU A 118 8.73 1.72 -0.57
N ASP A 119 8.24 2.58 -1.45
CA ASP A 119 7.24 3.59 -1.15
C ASP A 119 5.84 2.96 -1.20
N VAL A 120 5.00 3.24 -0.21
CA VAL A 120 3.72 2.57 0.01
C VAL A 120 2.67 3.59 0.43
N TRP A 121 1.53 3.60 -0.27
CA TRP A 121 0.46 4.58 0.00
C TRP A 121 -0.95 4.02 -0.19
N ASP A 122 -1.91 4.68 0.47
CA ASP A 122 -3.34 4.43 0.29
C ASP A 122 -3.79 4.99 -1.07
N ARG A 123 -4.22 4.12 -1.98
CA ARG A 123 -4.87 4.48 -3.24
C ARG A 123 -6.39 4.36 -3.12
N HIS A 124 -7.08 5.34 -3.68
CA HIS A 124 -8.54 5.32 -3.78
C HIS A 124 -8.96 4.90 -5.19
N VAL A 125 -9.87 3.93 -5.28
CA VAL A 125 -10.33 3.36 -6.56
C VAL A 125 -11.84 3.54 -6.68
N ALA A 126 -12.26 4.32 -7.66
CA ALA A 126 -13.67 4.53 -7.99
C ALA A 126 -14.09 3.73 -9.23
N ALA A 127 -15.39 3.60 -9.45
CA ALA A 127 -15.95 2.80 -10.55
C ALA A 127 -15.49 3.25 -11.95
N HIS A 128 -15.04 4.50 -12.11
CA HIS A 128 -14.48 4.96 -13.39
C HIS A 128 -13.06 4.41 -13.65
N ALA A 129 -12.30 4.11 -12.59
CA ALA A 129 -10.94 3.57 -12.69
C ALA A 129 -10.95 2.04 -12.76
N ASP A 130 -11.95 1.41 -12.13
CA ASP A 130 -12.22 -0.01 -12.23
C ASP A 130 -13.72 -0.23 -12.45
N PRO A 131 -14.18 -0.42 -13.70
CA PRO A 131 -15.59 -0.64 -13.99
C PRO A 131 -16.19 -1.88 -13.34
N ALA A 132 -15.37 -2.85 -12.92
CA ALA A 132 -15.85 -4.12 -12.36
C ALA A 132 -16.42 -3.97 -10.95
N ILE A 133 -16.07 -2.90 -10.21
CA ILE A 133 -16.60 -2.69 -8.85
C ILE A 133 -18.01 -2.08 -8.84
N ARG A 134 -18.54 -1.69 -10.00
CA ARG A 134 -19.84 -1.04 -10.15
C ARG A 134 -20.98 -2.05 -10.07
N GLU A 135 -22.01 -1.74 -9.28
CA GLU A 135 -23.25 -2.52 -9.27
C GLU A 135 -24.09 -2.20 -10.52
N THR A 136 -24.11 -3.14 -11.46
CA THR A 136 -24.80 -2.97 -12.75
C THR A 136 -26.32 -3.01 -12.62
N ALA A 137 -26.85 -3.73 -11.62
CA ALA A 137 -28.30 -3.85 -11.41
C ALA A 137 -28.97 -2.54 -10.99
N LEU A 138 -28.21 -1.57 -10.46
CA LEU A 138 -28.73 -0.27 -10.05
C LEU A 138 -28.84 0.73 -11.21
N GLY A 139 -28.34 0.38 -12.41
CA GLY A 139 -28.60 1.14 -13.63
C GLY A 139 -27.95 2.53 -13.69
N GLY A 140 -26.93 2.81 -12.88
CA GLY A 140 -26.36 4.16 -12.85
C GLY A 140 -25.52 4.47 -11.61
N PRO A 141 -26.12 4.46 -10.41
CA PRO A 141 -25.48 4.91 -9.19
C PRO A 141 -24.21 4.13 -8.85
N ASP A 142 -23.16 4.85 -8.42
CA ASP A 142 -22.03 4.24 -7.73
C ASP A 142 -22.40 4.08 -6.25
N THR A 143 -22.11 2.91 -5.69
CA THR A 143 -22.50 2.55 -4.32
C THR A 143 -21.35 2.64 -3.34
N ALA A 144 -20.16 2.21 -3.76
CA ALA A 144 -18.98 2.18 -2.91
C ALA A 144 -17.70 2.10 -3.73
N THR A 145 -16.73 2.91 -3.34
CA THR A 145 -15.36 2.87 -3.86
C THR A 145 -14.49 1.86 -3.10
N ARG A 146 -13.24 1.65 -3.51
CA ARG A 146 -12.25 0.82 -2.78
C ARG A 146 -11.09 1.65 -2.26
N ALA A 147 -10.53 1.21 -1.15
CA ALA A 147 -9.18 1.56 -0.73
C ALA A 147 -8.26 0.39 -1.11
N ALA A 148 -7.14 0.69 -1.75
CA ALA A 148 -6.14 -0.29 -2.15
C ALA A 148 -4.77 0.18 -1.66
N THR A 149 -3.89 -0.75 -1.30
CA THR A 149 -2.47 -0.42 -1.14
C THR A 149 -1.86 -0.28 -2.52
N ALA A 150 -1.15 0.82 -2.76
CA ALA A 150 -0.26 0.98 -3.89
C ALA A 150 1.18 1.04 -3.41
N TRP A 151 2.10 0.63 -4.27
CA TRP A 151 3.51 0.54 -3.95
C TRP A 151 4.38 0.88 -5.16
N GLN A 152 5.60 1.34 -4.91
CA GLN A 152 6.67 1.53 -5.87
C GLN A 152 8.03 1.36 -5.20
N VAL A 153 8.95 0.69 -5.87
CA VAL A 153 10.38 0.82 -5.58
C VAL A 153 10.87 2.13 -6.18
N ARG A 154 11.38 3.00 -5.32
CA ARG A 154 12.00 4.27 -5.69
C ARG A 154 13.47 4.27 -5.31
N THR A 155 14.24 5.18 -5.92
CA THR A 155 15.67 5.34 -5.62
C THR A 155 15.98 6.75 -5.12
N ALA A 156 16.94 6.86 -4.22
CA ALA A 156 17.47 8.12 -3.75
C ALA A 156 19.00 8.06 -3.66
N LEU A 157 19.67 9.09 -4.18
CA LEU A 157 21.12 9.24 -4.03
C LEU A 157 21.46 9.51 -2.57
N LEU A 158 22.48 8.82 -2.06
CA LEU A 158 23.01 9.04 -0.72
C LEU A 158 24.30 9.85 -0.80
N ASP A 159 24.32 10.99 -0.10
CA ASP A 159 25.48 11.89 -0.02
C ASP A 159 26.65 11.28 0.78
N ALA A 160 26.36 10.32 1.66
CA ALA A 160 27.34 9.53 2.41
C ALA A 160 26.76 8.14 2.72
N ALA A 161 27.61 7.12 2.80
CA ALA A 161 27.19 5.80 3.24
C ALA A 161 26.66 5.91 4.69
N PRO A 162 25.45 5.40 5.01
CA PRO A 162 24.94 5.44 6.36
C PRO A 162 25.88 4.65 7.29
N ASP A 163 26.25 5.23 8.43
CA ASP A 163 26.92 4.50 9.50
C ASP A 163 25.95 3.41 10.02
N GLY A 164 26.15 2.18 9.55
CA GLY A 164 25.34 1.03 9.95
C GLY A 164 24.09 0.80 9.10
N LEU A 165 24.27 0.53 7.79
CA LEU A 165 23.31 -0.27 7.02
C LEU A 165 23.24 -1.69 7.61
N ALA A 166 22.59 -1.83 8.76
CA ALA A 166 21.97 -3.08 9.13
C ALA A 166 20.88 -3.31 8.09
N ALA A 167 21.14 -4.21 7.15
CA ALA A 167 20.19 -4.62 6.13
C ALA A 167 18.86 -5.01 6.79
N ALA A 168 17.92 -4.09 6.78
CA ALA A 168 16.50 -4.38 6.93
C ALA A 168 15.95 -4.47 5.50
N LEU A 169 16.32 -5.55 4.84
CA LEU A 169 15.54 -6.18 3.77
C LEU A 169 14.80 -7.37 4.40
#